data_AF-A0A6J7QGG2-F1
#
_entry.id   AF-A0A6J7QGG2-F1
#
_cell.length_a   1.000
_cell.length_b   1.000
_cell.length_c   1.000
_cell.angle_alpha   90.00
_cell.angle_beta   90.00
_cell.angle_gamma   90.00
#
_symmetry.space_group_name_H-M   'P 1'
#
loop_
_entity.id
_entity.type
_entity.pdbx_description
1 polymer ?
#
loop_
_entity_poly.entity_id
_entity_poly.type
_entity_poly.pdbx_seq_one_letter_code
_entity_poly.pdbx_strand_id
1 'polypeptide(L)' 'MLIAQGLGVTAVARMLGHSPAECLATYAHWWPNEDDQIRKAIARTWATSAAAAVCD' A
#
# COMPACT_ATOMS: atom_id res chain seq x y z
N MET A 1 -6.56 -5.21 -9.89
CA MET A 1 -5.09 -5.30 -9.81
C MET A 1 -4.66 -5.28 -8.35
N LEU A 2 -3.91 -6.27 -7.87
CA LEU A 2 -3.56 -6.42 -6.44
C LEU A 2 -2.73 -5.24 -5.91
N ILE A 3 -1.93 -4.62 -6.78
CA ILE A 3 -1.16 -3.40 -6.49
C ILE A 3 -2.10 -2.24 -6.12
N ALA A 4 -3.21 -2.07 -6.86
CA ALA A 4 -4.22 -1.05 -6.58
C ALA A 4 -5.05 -1.34 -5.31
N GLN A 5 -4.98 -2.56 -4.77
CA GLN A 5 -5.61 -2.94 -3.50
C GLN A 5 -4.66 -2.75 -2.31
N GLY A 6 -3.47 -2.18 -2.53
CA GLY A 6 -2.51 -1.90 -1.46
C GLY A 6 -1.65 -3.10 -1.06
N LEU A 7 -1.60 -4.16 -1.87
CA LEU A 7 -0.73 -5.31 -1.58
C LEU A 7 0.72 -4.99 -1.93
N GLY A 8 1.62 -5.40 -1.04
CA GLY A 8 3.06 -5.20 -1.20
C GLY A 8 3.67 -6.08 -2.30
N VAL A 9 4.85 -5.69 -2.78
CA VAL A 9 5.53 -6.36 -3.90
C VAL A 9 5.82 -7.83 -3.65
N THR A 10 6.13 -8.21 -2.41
CA THR A 10 6.37 -9.61 -2.04
C THR A 10 5.14 -10.49 -2.18
N ALA A 11 3.94 -9.96 -1.84
CA ALA A 11 2.69 -10.70 -1.98
C ALA A 11 2.33 -10.91 -3.45
N VAL A 12 2.53 -9.87 -4.27
CA VAL A 12 2.30 -9.93 -5.71
C VAL A 12 3.30 -10.89 -6.38
N ALA A 13 4.59 -10.80 -6.04
CA ALA A 13 5.63 -11.68 -6.54
C ALA A 13 5.34 -13.16 -6.21
N ARG A 14 4.92 -13.45 -4.97
CA ARG A 14 4.54 -14.81 -4.55
C ARG A 14 3.35 -15.35 -5.35
N MET A 15 2.34 -14.53 -5.62
CA MET A 15 1.17 -14.95 -6.39
C MET A 15 1.52 -15.22 -7.86
N LEU A 16 2.41 -14.41 -8.43
CA LEU A 16 2.86 -14.57 -9.82
C LEU A 16 3.93 -15.66 -9.99
N GLY A 17 4.48 -16.18 -8.89
CA GLY A 17 5.59 -17.13 -8.92
C GLY A 17 6.93 -16.50 -9.33
N HIS A 18 7.07 -15.18 -9.19
CA HIS A 18 8.27 -14.43 -9.51
C HIS A 18 9.08 -14.10 -8.25
N SER A 19 10.36 -13.75 -8.42
CA SER A 19 11.09 -13.08 -7.35
C SER A 19 10.58 -11.63 -7.17
N PRO A 20 10.71 -11.05 -5.97
CA PRO A 20 10.36 -9.63 -5.74
C PRO A 20 11.13 -8.68 -6.65
N ALA A 21 12.39 -8.99 -6.98
CA ALA A 21 13.24 -8.18 -7.84
C ALA A 21 12.72 -8.15 -9.30
N GLU A 22 12.37 -9.32 -9.85
CA GLU A 22 11.75 -9.40 -11.20
C GLU A 22 10.39 -8.70 -11.25
N CYS A 23 9.62 -8.80 -10.17
CA CYS A 23 8.33 -8.12 -10.06
C CYS A 23 8.50 -6.60 -10.07
N LEU A 24 9.44 -6.05 -9.29
CA LEU A 24 9.77 -4.62 -9.31
C LEU A 24 10.28 -4.17 -10.68
N ALA A 25 11.20 -4.92 -11.29
CA ALA A 25 11.76 -4.55 -12.59
C ALA A 25 10.67 -4.40 -13.67
N THR A 26 9.66 -5.26 -13.63
CA THR A 26 8.59 -5.27 -14.65
C THR A 26 7.47 -4.28 -14.33
N TYR A 27 7.10 -4.13 -13.05
CA TYR A 27 5.84 -3.51 -12.65
C TYR A 27 6.02 -2.30 -11.71
N ALA A 28 7.25 -1.83 -11.44
CA ALA A 28 7.51 -0.70 -10.53
C ALA A 28 6.64 0.54 -10.83
N HIS A 29 6.38 0.83 -12.10
CA HIS A 29 5.58 1.97 -12.54
C HIS A 29 4.09 1.87 -12.16
N TRP A 30 3.61 0.70 -11.72
CA TRP A 30 2.26 0.50 -11.21
C TRP A 30 2.17 0.70 -9.69
N TRP A 31 3.30 0.69 -8.98
CA TRP A 31 3.28 0.89 -7.53
C TRP A 31 3.12 2.38 -7.20
N PRO A 32 2.15 2.73 -6.32
CA PRO A 32 2.06 4.08 -5.81
C PRO A 32 3.33 4.42 -5.04
N ASN A 33 3.76 5.68 -5.10
CA ASN A 33 4.89 6.16 -4.31
C ASN A 33 4.64 5.83 -2.83
N GLU A 34 5.63 5.18 -2.20
CA GLU A 34 5.54 4.70 -0.83
C GLU A 34 5.22 5.85 0.15
N ASP A 35 5.75 7.05 -0.12
CA ASP A 35 5.44 8.28 0.63
C ASP A 35 3.96 8.65 0.60
N ASP A 36 3.29 8.43 -0.54
CA ASP A 36 1.85 8.72 -0.69
C ASP A 36 1.00 7.72 0.10
N GLN A 37 1.43 6.46 0.15
CA GLN A 37 0.76 5.44 0.95
C GLN A 37 0.96 5.65 2.45
N ILE A 38 2.16 6.06 2.87
CA ILE A 38 2.46 6.47 4.24
C ILE A 38 1.59 7.66 4.63
N ARG A 39 1.53 8.70 3.80
CA ARG A 39 0.69 9.88 4.03
C ARG A 39 -0.79 9.51 4.18
N LYS A 40 -1.30 8.64 3.31
CA LYS A 40 -2.68 8.14 3.38
C LYS A 40 -2.93 7.31 4.64
N ALA A 41 -1.98 6.48 5.05
CA ALA A 41 -2.08 5.69 6.29
C ALA A 41 -2.13 6.59 7.52
N ILE A 42 -1.23 7.58 7.60
CA ILE A 42 -1.21 8.59 8.65
C ILE A 42 -2.55 9.34 8.69
N ALA A 43 -3.02 9.85 7.55
CA ALA A 43 -4.29 10.58 7.45
C ALA A 43 -5.49 9.74 7.96
N ARG A 44 -5.54 8.45 7.63
CA ARG A 44 -6.58 7.53 8.13
C ARG A 44 -6.51 7.35 9.64
N THR A 45 -5.31 7.19 10.20
CA THR A 45 -5.14 7.04 11.66
C THR A 45 -5.66 8.27 12.40
N TRP A 46 -5.29 9.47 11.96
CA TRP A 46 -5.76 10.71 12.59
C TRP A 46 -7.26 10.93 12.41
N ALA A 47 -7.83 10.59 11.24
CA ALA A 47 -9.27 10.67 11.02
C ALA A 47 -10.06 9.74 11.96
N THR A 48 -9.57 8.51 12.17
CA THR A 48 -10.17 7.57 13.12
C THR A 48 -10.07 8.09 14.56
N SER A 49 -8.92 8.62 14.97
CA SER A 49 -8.74 9.20 16.31
C SER A 49 -9.63 10.43 16.54
N ALA A 50 -9.77 11.30 15.53
CA ALA A 50 -10.67 12.46 15.60
C ALA A 50 -12.15 12.04 15.67
N ALA A 51 -12.55 11.02 14.92
CA ALA A 51 -13.90 10.46 14.98
C ALA A 51 -14.20 9.73 16.31
N ALA A 52 -13.19 9.18 16.98
CA ALA A 52 -13.35 8.64 18.32
C ALA A 52 -13.51 9.74 19.39
N ALA A 53 -12.79 10.86 19.24
CA ALA A 53 -12.80 11.96 20.21
C ALA A 53 -14.05 12.86 20.16
N VAL A 54 -14.83 12.84 19.06
CA VAL A 54 -16.07 13.63 18.92
C VAL A 54 -17.30 12.93 19.55
N CYS A 55 -17.17 11.68 19.96
CA CYS A 55 -18.24 10.88 20.56
C CYS A 55 -18.19 10.85 22.10
N ASP A 56 -17.31 11.65 22.73
CA ASP A 56 -17.24 11.92 24.18
C ASP A 56 -17.79 13.32 24.49
#